data_AF-A0A7S0B451-F1
#
_entry.id   AF-A0A7S0B451-F1
#
_cell.length_a   1.000
_cell.length_b   1.000
_cell.length_c   1.000
_cell.angle_alpha   90.00
_cell.angle_beta   90.00
_cell.angle_gamma   90.00
#
_symmetry.space_group_name_H-M   'P 1'
#
loop_
_entity.id
_entity.type
_entity.pdbx_description
1 polymer ?
#
loop_
_entity_poly.entity_id
_entity_poly.type
_entity_poly.pdbx_seq_one_letter_code
_entity_poly.pdbx_strand_id
1 'polypeptide(L)'
;AGDLDTEEASSKRSRQELQEEHDEPPSPNPAGDGARPSLRWLGGGKRYRCLALVPGFLRPEDISALHAVARHPTVQEINDRKGYLAFKHRVWRFELQLRALEPELYSRLLALMHQADTEKWRRLHKKSRKGKVYPEVEYIDYDVEYEQKPCFIEPHVDNKSAVTLVAMLSPPADYAGGRSCFRRAEGRAGHRELSLQLGDAVLFRGEKLVH
;
A
#
# COMPACT_ATOMS: atom_id res chain seq x y z
N ALA A 1 -28.96 -62.74 -32.84
CA ALA A 1 -27.68 -63.22 -33.39
C ALA A 1 -26.85 -61.99 -33.73
N GLY A 2 -25.74 -61.78 -33.03
CA GLY A 2 -24.88 -60.61 -33.19
C GLY A 2 -24.40 -60.08 -31.84
N ASP A 3 -23.45 -60.82 -31.26
CA ASP A 3 -22.55 -60.37 -30.21
C ASP A 3 -21.75 -59.12 -30.65
N LEU A 4 -21.31 -58.29 -29.70
CA LEU A 4 -19.90 -58.23 -29.31
C LEU A 4 -19.66 -57.14 -28.27
N ASP A 5 -18.99 -57.58 -27.21
CA ASP A 5 -18.32 -56.86 -26.13
C ASP A 5 -17.38 -55.75 -26.61
N THR A 6 -17.16 -54.72 -25.77
CA THR A 6 -15.80 -54.36 -25.31
C THR A 6 -15.77 -53.30 -24.19
N GLU A 7 -15.15 -53.73 -23.08
CA GLU A 7 -14.09 -53.07 -22.29
C GLU A 7 -14.32 -51.74 -21.52
N GLU A 8 -14.37 -51.92 -20.20
CA GLU A 8 -13.30 -51.56 -19.24
C GLU A 8 -12.73 -50.12 -19.28
N ALA A 9 -13.21 -49.26 -18.38
CA ALA A 9 -12.57 -48.00 -18.04
C ALA A 9 -11.89 -48.08 -16.66
N SER A 10 -10.56 -48.03 -16.73
CA SER A 10 -9.55 -48.07 -15.68
C SER A 10 -9.78 -47.05 -14.54
N SER A 11 -9.83 -47.57 -13.31
CA SER A 11 -9.79 -46.81 -12.07
C SER A 11 -8.34 -46.45 -11.71
N LYS A 12 -7.97 -45.18 -11.92
CA LYS A 12 -6.74 -44.58 -11.36
C LYS A 12 -7.10 -43.22 -10.76
N ARG A 13 -7.35 -43.19 -9.46
CA ARG A 13 -7.29 -41.96 -8.65
C ARG A 13 -6.13 -42.08 -7.67
N SER A 14 -5.03 -41.44 -8.04
CA SER A 14 -3.88 -41.16 -7.19
C SER A 14 -4.34 -40.43 -5.93
N ARG A 15 -4.00 -41.00 -4.77
CA ARG A 15 -3.89 -40.27 -3.51
C ARG A 15 -2.66 -39.36 -3.62
N GLN A 16 -2.88 -38.07 -3.80
CA GLN A 16 -1.87 -37.05 -3.52
C GLN A 16 -1.99 -36.69 -2.04
N GLU A 17 -0.95 -37.00 -1.29
CA GLU A 17 -0.76 -36.60 0.09
C GLU A 17 -0.64 -35.07 0.17
N LEU A 18 -1.46 -34.47 1.03
CA LEU A 18 -1.39 -33.07 1.42
C LEU A 18 -0.19 -32.92 2.36
N GLN A 19 0.89 -32.31 1.86
CA GLN A 19 1.93 -31.72 2.68
C GLN A 19 1.44 -30.34 3.11
N GLU A 20 1.02 -30.23 4.37
CA GLU A 20 0.81 -28.94 5.04
C GLU A 20 2.19 -28.33 5.31
N GLU A 21 2.62 -27.41 4.43
CA GLU A 21 3.74 -26.53 4.72
C GLU A 21 3.30 -25.53 5.80
N HIS A 22 3.89 -25.66 6.98
CA HIS A 22 3.85 -24.65 8.03
C HIS A 22 4.61 -23.41 7.54
N ASP A 23 3.87 -22.38 7.12
CA ASP A 23 4.39 -21.03 6.89
C ASP A 23 4.86 -20.44 8.23
N GLU A 24 6.14 -20.61 8.56
CA GLU A 24 6.77 -19.81 9.60
C GLU A 24 6.77 -18.32 9.17
N PRO A 25 6.29 -17.39 10.01
CA PRO A 25 6.31 -15.98 9.67
C PRO A 25 7.76 -15.52 9.48
N PRO A 26 8.07 -14.78 8.40
CA PRO A 26 9.43 -14.36 8.11
C PRO A 26 9.97 -13.53 9.28
N SER A 27 11.12 -13.95 9.82
CA SER A 27 11.83 -13.22 10.86
C SER A 27 12.06 -11.76 10.45
N PRO A 28 11.84 -10.78 11.36
CA PRO A 28 12.06 -9.37 11.06
C PRO A 28 13.53 -9.15 10.70
N ASN A 29 13.77 -8.64 9.49
CA ASN A 29 15.12 -8.31 9.04
C ASN A 29 15.73 -7.25 9.97
N PRO A 30 16.90 -7.50 10.59
CA PRO A 30 17.67 -6.46 11.26
C PRO A 30 18.37 -5.65 10.17
N ALA A 31 17.63 -4.72 9.55
CA ALA A 31 18.23 -3.77 8.62
C ALA A 31 19.12 -2.83 9.43
N GLY A 32 20.44 -3.08 9.43
CA GLY A 32 21.44 -2.14 9.91
C GLY A 32 21.33 -0.80 9.18
N ASP A 33 21.75 0.28 9.86
CA ASP A 33 21.56 1.71 9.56
C ASP A 33 22.03 2.23 8.17
N GLY A 34 22.35 1.36 7.20
CA GLY A 34 22.79 1.76 5.86
C GLY A 34 22.26 0.92 4.70
N ALA A 35 21.50 -0.15 4.93
CA ALA A 35 20.97 -0.96 3.83
C ALA A 35 19.81 -0.23 3.15
N ARG A 36 19.87 -0.09 1.82
CA ARG A 36 18.74 0.45 1.05
C ARG A 36 17.52 -0.47 1.20
N PRO A 37 16.31 0.08 1.40
CA PRO A 37 15.10 -0.73 1.46
C PRO A 37 14.89 -1.49 0.15
N SER A 38 14.54 -2.77 0.27
CA SER A 38 14.29 -3.65 -0.89
C SER A 38 12.85 -3.50 -1.36
N LEU A 39 12.65 -3.00 -2.59
CA LEU A 39 11.34 -2.91 -3.22
C LEU A 39 10.89 -4.28 -3.76
N ARG A 40 9.84 -4.86 -3.18
CA ARG A 40 9.19 -6.07 -3.71
C ARG A 40 8.11 -5.68 -4.71
N TRP A 41 8.44 -5.77 -6.00
CA TRP A 41 7.54 -5.37 -7.08
C TRP A 41 6.44 -6.41 -7.33
N LEU A 42 5.18 -5.99 -7.18
CA LEU A 42 4.00 -6.79 -7.49
C LEU A 42 3.47 -6.41 -8.88
N GLY A 43 3.38 -7.44 -9.73
CA GLY A 43 3.22 -7.31 -11.17
C GLY A 43 1.86 -6.78 -11.64
N GLY A 44 1.90 -6.20 -12.83
CA GLY A 44 0.76 -5.89 -13.68
C GLY A 44 1.30 -5.72 -15.11
N GLY A 45 0.57 -6.13 -16.15
CA GLY A 45 1.11 -6.18 -17.52
C GLY A 45 1.60 -4.85 -18.12
N LYS A 46 1.53 -3.73 -17.38
CA LYS A 46 2.07 -2.41 -17.76
C LYS A 46 2.74 -1.76 -16.55
N ARG A 47 3.82 -0.99 -16.77
CA ARG A 47 4.63 -0.34 -15.72
C ARG A 47 3.80 0.47 -14.71
N TYR A 48 2.80 1.22 -15.18
CA TYR A 48 1.94 2.05 -14.34
C TYR A 48 0.90 1.27 -13.52
N ARG A 49 0.82 -0.05 -13.72
CA ARG A 49 -0.04 -0.95 -12.94
C ARG A 49 0.73 -1.70 -11.86
N CYS A 50 2.05 -1.63 -11.85
CA CYS A 50 2.87 -2.21 -10.81
C CYS A 50 2.76 -1.39 -9.53
N LEU A 51 2.89 -2.08 -8.40
CA LEU A 51 3.06 -1.50 -7.07
C LEU A 51 4.27 -2.16 -6.40
N ALA A 52 4.90 -1.47 -5.46
CA ALA A 52 6.04 -1.98 -4.70
C ALA A 52 5.64 -2.12 -3.24
N LEU A 53 5.83 -3.30 -2.66
CA LEU A 53 5.74 -3.52 -1.22
C LEU A 53 7.13 -3.39 -0.60
N VAL A 54 7.21 -2.75 0.56
CA VAL A 54 8.44 -2.54 1.32
C VAL A 54 8.17 -2.98 2.76
N PRO A 55 8.39 -4.26 3.07
CA PRO A 55 8.08 -4.80 4.38
C PRO A 55 8.96 -4.18 5.46
N GLY A 56 8.38 -3.85 6.62
CA GLY A 56 9.11 -3.29 7.77
C GLY A 56 9.93 -2.04 7.43
N PHE A 57 9.43 -1.19 6.52
CA PHE A 57 10.13 0.02 6.12
C PHE A 57 10.26 1.02 7.28
N LEU A 58 9.17 1.22 8.02
CA LEU A 58 9.16 2.08 9.20
C LEU A 58 9.51 1.27 10.43
N ARG A 59 10.48 1.78 11.19
CA ARG A 59 10.84 1.24 12.50
C ARG A 59 9.84 1.70 13.57
N PRO A 60 9.79 1.04 14.75
CA PRO A 60 8.93 1.49 15.85
C PRO A 60 9.14 2.96 16.23
N GLU A 61 10.38 3.45 16.18
CA GLU A 61 10.72 4.85 16.49
C GLU A 61 10.16 5.79 15.42
N ASP A 62 10.21 5.38 14.15
CA ASP A 62 9.67 6.14 13.02
C ASP A 62 8.14 6.27 13.15
N ILE A 63 7.47 5.20 13.55
CA ILE A 63 6.01 5.17 13.76
C ILE A 63 5.63 6.06 14.95
N SER A 64 6.36 5.97 16.06
CA SER A 64 6.17 6.83 17.22
C SER A 64 6.33 8.31 16.87
N ALA A 65 7.37 8.65 16.09
CA ALA A 65 7.62 10.00 15.60
C ALA A 65 6.47 10.50 14.70
N LEU A 66 5.98 9.67 13.75
CA LEU A 66 4.85 10.03 12.90
C LEU A 66 3.58 10.34 13.72
N HIS A 67 3.27 9.51 14.72
CA HIS A 67 2.15 9.74 15.65
C HIS A 67 2.33 11.06 16.41
N ALA A 68 3.52 11.33 16.94
CA ALA A 68 3.80 12.55 17.69
C ALA A 68 3.67 13.81 16.82
N VAL A 69 4.26 13.80 15.62
CA VAL A 69 4.21 14.94 14.69
C VAL A 69 2.77 15.17 14.20
N ALA A 70 2.02 14.11 13.88
CA ALA A 70 0.62 14.25 13.43
C ALA A 70 -0.30 14.84 14.51
N ARG A 71 0.05 14.68 15.80
CA ARG A 71 -0.66 15.26 16.95
C ARG A 71 -0.11 16.62 17.38
N HIS A 72 0.86 17.17 16.66
CA HIS A 72 1.43 18.47 17.02
C HIS A 72 0.34 19.56 16.97
N PRO A 73 0.29 20.52 17.92
CA PRO A 73 -0.81 21.49 18.04
C PRO A 73 -1.06 22.37 16.81
N THR A 74 -0.07 22.50 15.93
CA THR A 74 -0.19 23.28 14.67
C THR A 74 -0.72 22.46 13.50
N VAL A 75 -0.86 21.14 13.65
CA VAL A 75 -1.39 20.27 12.60
C VAL A 75 -2.90 20.41 12.61
N GLN A 76 -3.47 20.68 11.43
CA GLN A 76 -4.90 20.88 11.28
C GLN A 76 -5.52 19.68 10.59
N GLU A 77 -6.67 19.27 11.11
CA GLU A 77 -7.57 18.37 10.40
C GLU A 77 -8.08 19.07 9.14
N ILE A 78 -8.09 18.36 8.01
CA ILE A 78 -8.52 18.89 6.73
C ILE A 78 -9.82 18.24 6.28
N ASN A 79 -10.70 19.05 5.71
CA ASN A 79 -11.95 18.60 5.08
C ASN A 79 -12.06 19.23 3.67
N ASP A 80 -11.09 18.92 2.82
CA ASP A 80 -10.94 19.49 1.47
C ASP A 80 -11.33 18.53 0.35
N ARG A 81 -11.90 17.36 0.70
CA ARG A 81 -12.32 16.35 -0.27
C ARG A 81 -13.64 16.76 -0.93
N LYS A 82 -13.69 16.61 -2.25
CA LYS A 82 -14.88 16.96 -3.04
C LYS A 82 -16.04 16.03 -2.68
N GLY A 83 -17.25 16.56 -2.58
CA GLY A 83 -18.45 15.83 -2.14
C GLY A 83 -18.94 14.67 -2.99
N TYR A 84 -18.16 14.20 -3.98
CA TYR A 84 -18.48 13.02 -4.79
C TYR A 84 -17.72 11.76 -4.38
N LEU A 85 -16.72 11.87 -3.51
CA LEU A 85 -16.01 10.71 -2.96
C LEU A 85 -16.59 10.40 -1.59
N ALA A 86 -17.23 9.25 -1.41
CA ALA A 86 -17.65 8.87 -0.06
C ALA A 86 -16.45 8.30 0.71
N PHE A 87 -16.25 8.81 1.92
CA PHE A 87 -15.24 8.33 2.83
C PHE A 87 -15.73 8.54 4.28
N LYS A 88 -15.15 7.77 5.19
CA LYS A 88 -15.37 7.83 6.63
C LYS A 88 -14.04 7.57 7.32
N HIS A 89 -13.30 8.63 7.51
CA HIS A 89 -12.01 8.66 8.18
C HIS A 89 -11.64 10.14 8.39
N ARG A 90 -10.72 10.38 9.31
CA ARG A 90 -10.18 11.71 9.59
C ARG A 90 -8.83 11.87 8.91
N VAL A 91 -8.50 13.09 8.50
CA VAL A 91 -7.26 13.38 7.77
C VAL A 91 -6.60 14.63 8.33
N TRP A 92 -5.29 14.55 8.56
CA TRP A 92 -4.47 15.69 8.95
C TRP A 92 -3.33 15.87 7.96
N ARG A 93 -3.12 17.09 7.48
CA ARG A 93 -1.97 17.43 6.65
C ARG A 93 -0.85 17.96 7.54
N PHE A 94 0.25 17.22 7.61
CA PHE A 94 1.30 17.45 8.60
C PHE A 94 2.72 17.50 8.00
N GLU A 95 2.83 17.61 6.68
CA GLU A 95 4.11 17.64 5.97
C GLU A 95 5.09 18.68 6.51
N LEU A 96 4.63 19.91 6.75
CA LEU A 96 5.51 20.99 7.20
C LEU A 96 6.12 20.68 8.56
N GLN A 97 5.32 20.09 9.46
CA GLN A 97 5.75 19.67 10.77
C GLN A 97 6.69 18.47 10.67
N LEU A 98 6.38 17.48 9.84
CA LEU A 98 7.25 16.33 9.62
C LEU A 98 8.62 16.74 9.09
N ARG A 99 8.65 17.67 8.13
CA ARG A 99 9.91 18.21 7.60
C ARG A 99 10.70 19.01 8.64
N ALA A 100 10.04 19.70 9.55
CA ALA A 100 10.69 20.55 10.55
C ALA A 100 11.19 19.77 11.78
N LEU A 101 10.38 18.82 12.27
CA LEU A 101 10.63 18.08 13.50
C LEU A 101 11.39 16.77 13.26
N GLU A 102 11.17 16.12 12.12
CA GLU A 102 11.73 14.80 11.78
C GLU A 102 12.34 14.80 10.36
N PRO A 103 13.31 15.69 10.07
CA PRO A 103 13.81 15.92 8.71
C PRO A 103 14.45 14.68 8.08
N GLU A 104 15.06 13.79 8.87
CA GLU A 104 15.67 12.56 8.38
C GLU A 104 14.62 11.54 7.96
N LEU A 105 13.56 11.35 8.75
CA LEU A 105 12.43 10.50 8.42
C LEU A 105 11.70 11.01 7.18
N TYR A 106 11.43 12.33 7.12
CA TYR A 106 10.88 12.98 5.93
C TYR A 106 11.74 12.69 4.69
N SER A 107 13.06 12.86 4.80
CA SER A 107 13.98 12.62 3.69
C SER A 107 13.99 11.15 3.25
N ARG A 108 13.93 10.20 4.19
CA ARG A 108 13.85 8.76 3.88
C ARG A 108 12.57 8.40 3.14
N LEU A 109 11.42 8.94 3.56
CA LEU A 109 10.13 8.75 2.88
C LEU A 109 10.21 9.22 1.42
N LEU A 110 10.72 10.42 1.18
CA LEU A 110 10.89 10.95 -0.17
C LEU A 110 11.90 10.15 -0.99
N ALA A 111 13.02 9.74 -0.39
CA ALA A 111 14.02 8.91 -1.04
C ALA A 111 13.43 7.58 -1.53
N LEU A 112 12.57 6.94 -0.73
CA LEU A 112 11.88 5.72 -1.13
C LEU A 112 10.95 5.93 -2.33
N MET A 113 10.19 7.03 -2.33
CA MET A 113 9.33 7.40 -3.47
C MET A 113 10.14 7.67 -4.74
N HIS A 114 11.28 8.36 -4.62
CA HIS A 114 12.21 8.62 -5.72
C HIS A 114 12.86 7.34 -6.25
N GLN A 115 13.23 6.41 -5.38
CA GLN A 115 13.78 5.10 -5.75
C GLN A 115 12.76 4.33 -6.59
N ALA A 116 11.52 4.20 -6.11
CA ALA A 116 10.45 3.50 -6.82
C ALA A 116 10.15 4.14 -8.19
N ASP A 117 10.11 5.48 -8.27
CA ASP A 117 9.96 6.16 -9.56
C ASP A 117 11.11 5.84 -10.51
N THR A 118 12.36 5.95 -10.05
CA THR A 118 13.55 5.74 -10.89
C THR A 118 13.59 4.32 -11.45
N GLU A 119 13.32 3.32 -10.60
CA GLU A 119 13.32 1.92 -10.98
C GLU A 119 12.18 1.60 -11.97
N LYS A 120 10.95 2.08 -11.70
CA LYS A 120 9.76 1.58 -12.41
C LYS A 120 9.03 2.58 -13.27
N TRP A 121 8.86 3.83 -12.90
CA TRP A 121 7.92 4.73 -13.59
C TRP A 121 8.59 5.84 -14.39
N ARG A 122 9.68 6.42 -13.87
CA ARG A 122 10.46 7.53 -14.45
C ARG A 122 9.58 8.73 -14.79
N ARG A 123 8.76 9.17 -13.83
CA ARG A 123 7.72 10.18 -14.01
C ARG A 123 8.05 11.49 -13.32
N LEU A 124 8.82 11.47 -12.23
CA LEU A 124 9.28 12.67 -11.55
C LEU A 124 10.19 13.50 -12.47
N HIS A 125 11.10 12.86 -13.20
CA HIS A 125 12.01 13.55 -14.13
C HIS A 125 11.33 14.12 -15.39
N LYS A 126 10.24 13.51 -15.88
CA LYS A 126 9.60 13.89 -17.15
C LYS A 126 8.80 15.20 -17.09
N LYS A 127 8.53 15.72 -15.89
CA LYS A 127 7.78 16.97 -15.70
C LYS A 127 8.67 18.23 -15.65
N SER A 128 9.97 18.11 -15.93
CA SER A 128 10.99 19.14 -15.65
C SER A 128 10.91 20.47 -16.43
N ARG A 129 10.10 20.60 -17.50
CA ARG A 129 10.01 21.89 -18.23
C ARG A 129 8.92 22.86 -17.73
N LYS A 130 7.88 22.40 -17.01
CA LYS A 130 6.82 23.26 -16.40
C LYS A 130 6.16 22.69 -15.13
N GLY A 131 6.50 21.48 -14.67
CA GLY A 131 5.75 20.73 -13.65
C GLY A 131 6.60 20.33 -12.46
N LYS A 132 6.73 21.22 -11.49
CA LYS A 132 7.22 20.89 -10.15
C LYS A 132 6.31 19.83 -9.52
N VAL A 133 6.90 18.84 -8.88
CA VAL A 133 6.18 17.89 -8.02
C VAL A 133 6.42 18.34 -6.60
N TYR A 134 5.34 18.47 -5.84
CA TYR A 134 5.40 18.79 -4.42
C TYR A 134 5.02 17.52 -3.65
N PRO A 135 5.77 17.17 -2.61
CA PRO A 135 5.28 16.22 -1.63
C PRO A 135 4.01 16.77 -0.97
N GLU A 136 3.17 15.84 -0.54
CA GLU A 136 2.02 16.07 0.34
C GLU A 136 1.97 14.86 1.28
N VAL A 137 1.84 15.10 2.58
CA VAL A 137 1.82 14.04 3.59
C VAL A 137 0.57 14.16 4.45
N GLU A 138 -0.23 13.10 4.44
CA GLU A 138 -1.48 12.97 5.17
C GLU A 138 -1.35 11.88 6.25
N TYR A 139 -1.80 12.18 7.45
CA TYR A 139 -2.06 11.19 8.49
C TYR A 139 -3.56 10.88 8.43
N ILE A 140 -3.92 9.61 8.26
CA ILE A 140 -5.30 9.18 8.05
C ILE A 140 -5.70 8.21 9.15
N ASP A 141 -6.83 8.49 9.80
CA ASP A 141 -7.34 7.68 10.91
C ASP A 141 -8.74 7.11 10.59
N TYR A 142 -8.87 5.79 10.68
CA TYR A 142 -10.08 5.03 10.42
C TYR A 142 -10.69 4.55 11.75
N ASP A 143 -11.09 5.50 12.60
CA ASP A 143 -11.64 5.24 13.94
C ASP A 143 -13.15 4.93 13.89
N VAL A 144 -13.49 3.64 14.03
CA VAL A 144 -14.88 3.17 14.03
C VAL A 144 -15.68 3.56 15.27
N GLU A 145 -15.01 3.81 16.42
CA GLU A 145 -15.67 4.25 17.64
C GLU A 145 -16.12 5.70 17.48
N TYR A 146 -15.25 6.54 16.93
CA TYR A 146 -15.56 7.93 16.61
C TYR A 146 -16.62 8.05 15.51
N GLU A 147 -16.48 7.31 14.40
CA GLU A 147 -17.41 7.37 13.25
C GLU A 147 -18.74 6.63 13.51
N GLN A 148 -18.80 5.82 14.57
CA GLN A 148 -19.93 4.96 14.95
C GLN A 148 -20.42 4.03 13.83
N LYS A 149 -19.58 3.81 12.80
CA LYS A 149 -19.87 3.08 11.56
C LYS A 149 -18.56 2.52 10.99
N PRO A 150 -18.63 1.49 10.12
CA PRO A 150 -17.46 1.04 9.39
C PRO A 150 -16.82 2.20 8.62
N CYS A 151 -15.53 2.40 8.86
CA CYS A 151 -14.70 3.38 8.18
C CYS A 151 -14.26 2.84 6.82
N PHE A 152 -14.23 3.69 5.80
CA PHE A 152 -13.84 3.30 4.45
C PHE A 152 -13.46 4.51 3.61
N ILE A 153 -12.82 4.24 2.49
CA ILE A 153 -12.66 5.17 1.38
C ILE A 153 -13.13 4.46 0.12
N GLU A 154 -13.99 5.13 -0.67
CA GLU A 154 -14.44 4.55 -1.93
C GLU A 154 -13.27 4.40 -2.92
N PRO A 155 -13.37 3.43 -3.85
CA PRO A 155 -12.33 3.26 -4.85
C PRO A 155 -12.11 4.52 -5.69
N HIS A 156 -10.86 4.98 -5.76
CA HIS A 156 -10.53 6.23 -6.43
C HIS A 156 -9.11 6.20 -7.03
N VAL A 157 -8.74 7.30 -7.68
CA VAL A 157 -7.36 7.59 -8.07
C VAL A 157 -6.96 8.89 -7.40
N ASP A 158 -5.69 9.00 -7.03
CA ASP A 158 -5.18 10.22 -6.43
C ASP A 158 -5.09 11.34 -7.48
N ASN A 159 -5.48 12.54 -7.06
CA ASN A 159 -5.46 13.70 -7.94
C ASN A 159 -4.03 14.10 -8.28
N LYS A 160 -3.58 13.75 -9.48
CA LYS A 160 -2.27 14.14 -10.05
C LYS A 160 -1.05 13.63 -9.27
N SER A 161 -1.22 12.71 -8.30
CA SER A 161 -0.11 12.08 -7.57
C SER A 161 0.74 11.24 -8.51
N ALA A 162 2.01 11.64 -8.68
CA ALA A 162 2.94 10.93 -9.55
C ALA A 162 3.44 9.62 -8.93
N VAL A 163 3.52 9.57 -7.60
CA VAL A 163 3.88 8.42 -6.78
C VAL A 163 3.11 8.60 -5.48
N THR A 164 2.40 7.56 -5.05
CA THR A 164 1.73 7.51 -3.76
C THR A 164 2.44 6.47 -2.91
N LEU A 165 2.64 6.79 -1.63
CA LEU A 165 3.13 5.88 -0.60
C LEU A 165 2.06 5.80 0.49
N VAL A 166 1.64 4.58 0.83
CA VAL A 166 0.78 4.31 1.99
C VAL A 166 1.58 3.45 2.96
N ALA A 167 1.64 3.84 4.22
CA ALA A 167 2.32 3.09 5.27
C ALA A 167 1.35 2.75 6.40
N MET A 168 1.49 1.54 6.95
CA MET A 168 0.63 1.07 8.03
C MET A 168 1.25 1.42 9.39
N LEU A 169 0.51 2.18 10.20
CA LEU A 169 0.98 2.72 11.49
C LEU A 169 0.32 2.04 12.71
N SER A 170 -0.57 1.08 12.47
CA SER A 170 -1.29 0.33 13.50
C SER A 170 -1.10 -1.17 13.31
N PRO A 171 -0.99 -1.97 14.39
CA PRO A 171 -0.88 -3.41 14.28
C PRO A 171 -2.22 -4.03 13.81
N PRO A 172 -2.20 -5.14 13.04
CA PRO A 172 -3.42 -5.79 12.56
C PRO A 172 -4.37 -6.31 13.64
N ALA A 173 -3.90 -6.45 14.88
CA ALA A 173 -4.75 -6.83 16.01
C ALA A 173 -5.73 -5.73 16.42
N ASP A 174 -5.46 -4.47 16.07
CA ASP A 174 -6.25 -3.32 16.49
C ASP A 174 -7.43 -3.02 15.54
N TYR A 175 -7.55 -3.76 14.43
CA TYR A 175 -8.61 -3.52 13.44
C TYR A 175 -9.04 -4.79 12.71
N ALA A 176 -10.26 -4.77 12.18
CA ALA A 176 -10.76 -5.78 11.25
C ALA A 176 -10.87 -5.19 9.84
N GLY A 177 -10.32 -5.88 8.84
CA GLY A 177 -10.27 -5.38 7.45
C GLY A 177 -8.99 -4.59 7.16
N GLY A 178 -9.11 -3.30 6.81
CA GLY A 178 -7.94 -2.43 6.55
C GLY A 178 -7.10 -2.83 5.32
N ARG A 179 -7.69 -3.55 4.37
CA ARG A 179 -7.00 -4.10 3.20
C ARG A 179 -6.82 -3.03 2.12
N SER A 180 -5.59 -2.88 1.63
CA SER A 180 -5.30 -2.04 0.47
C SER A 180 -5.70 -2.77 -0.80
N CYS A 181 -6.82 -2.35 -1.40
CA CYS A 181 -7.33 -2.91 -2.64
C CYS A 181 -6.73 -2.18 -3.85
N PHE A 182 -6.44 -2.88 -4.94
CA PHE A 182 -5.95 -2.28 -6.17
C PHE A 182 -6.63 -2.92 -7.37
N ARG A 183 -7.03 -2.10 -8.34
CA ARG A 183 -7.67 -2.56 -9.57
C ARG A 183 -7.29 -1.72 -10.77
N ARG A 184 -7.58 -2.25 -11.95
CA ARG A 184 -7.49 -1.47 -13.19
C ARG A 184 -8.55 -0.37 -13.15
N ALA A 185 -8.22 0.80 -13.71
CA ALA A 185 -9.20 1.87 -13.90
C ALA A 185 -10.40 1.46 -14.79
N GLU A 186 -10.21 0.46 -15.65
CA GLU A 186 -11.23 -0.07 -16.55
C GLU A 186 -11.32 -1.60 -16.39
N GLY A 187 -12.53 -2.11 -16.10
CA GLY A 187 -12.89 -3.53 -16.02
C GLY A 187 -12.82 -4.16 -14.62
N ARG A 188 -13.32 -5.41 -14.49
CA ARG A 188 -13.32 -6.19 -13.24
C ARG A 188 -12.09 -7.10 -13.05
N ALA A 189 -11.28 -7.29 -14.09
CA ALA A 189 -10.11 -8.15 -14.04
C ALA A 189 -8.90 -7.46 -13.37
N GLY A 190 -8.12 -8.22 -12.61
CA GLY A 190 -6.88 -7.73 -11.98
C GLY A 190 -7.09 -7.03 -10.64
N HIS A 191 -8.09 -7.44 -9.86
CA HIS A 191 -8.18 -7.13 -8.44
C HIS A 191 -6.97 -7.74 -7.72
N ARG A 192 -6.31 -6.92 -6.92
CA ARG A 192 -5.19 -7.31 -6.05
C ARG A 192 -5.46 -6.70 -4.70
N GLU A 193 -5.04 -7.39 -3.66
CA GLU A 193 -5.30 -6.99 -2.30
C GLU A 193 -4.03 -7.19 -1.48
N LEU A 194 -3.74 -6.23 -0.60
CA LEU A 194 -2.62 -6.30 0.32
C LEU A 194 -3.09 -6.08 1.75
N SER A 195 -2.67 -7.00 2.62
CA SER A 195 -2.72 -6.81 4.07
C SER A 195 -1.33 -6.37 4.51
N LEU A 196 -1.19 -5.08 4.86
CA LEU A 196 0.06 -4.51 5.34
C LEU A 196 0.22 -4.84 6.83
N GLN A 197 1.43 -5.22 7.23
CA GLN A 197 1.81 -5.31 8.64
C GLN A 197 2.23 -3.95 9.18
N LEU A 198 2.32 -3.82 10.51
CA LEU A 198 2.86 -2.61 11.14
C LEU A 198 4.23 -2.26 10.56
N GLY A 199 4.37 -1.02 10.08
CA GLY A 199 5.59 -0.49 9.49
C GLY A 199 5.82 -0.85 8.02
N ASP A 200 4.97 -1.68 7.41
CA ASP A 200 5.01 -1.92 5.97
C ASP A 200 4.61 -0.66 5.20
N ALA A 201 5.21 -0.48 4.02
CA ALA A 201 4.80 0.55 3.07
C ALA A 201 4.49 -0.05 1.69
N VAL A 202 3.51 0.52 1.00
CA VAL A 202 3.22 0.23 -0.40
C VAL A 202 3.34 1.50 -1.25
N LEU A 203 4.00 1.39 -2.39
CA LEU A 203 4.13 2.47 -3.36
C LEU A 203 3.45 2.13 -4.68
N PHE A 204 2.76 3.10 -5.27
CA PHE A 204 2.09 2.93 -6.55
C PHE A 204 1.90 4.25 -7.28
N ARG A 205 1.32 4.17 -8.48
CA ARG A 205 0.98 5.33 -9.31
C ARG A 205 -0.43 5.81 -8.98
N GLY A 206 -0.57 6.68 -7.98
CA GLY A 206 -1.87 7.18 -7.52
C GLY A 206 -2.77 7.70 -8.63
N GLU A 207 -2.20 8.41 -9.61
CA GLU A 207 -3.00 8.97 -10.72
C GLU A 207 -3.36 7.97 -11.84
N LYS A 208 -2.97 6.70 -11.72
CA LYS A 208 -3.19 5.66 -12.74
C LYS A 208 -3.73 4.35 -12.20
N LEU A 209 -3.61 4.08 -10.91
CA LEU A 209 -4.04 2.85 -10.29
C LEU A 209 -5.23 3.16 -9.37
N VAL A 210 -6.37 2.52 -9.66
CA VAL A 210 -7.51 2.62 -8.76
C VAL A 210 -7.19 1.82 -7.53
N HIS A 211 -7.40 2.43 -6.38
CA HIS A 211 -7.20 1.85 -5.07
C HIS A 211 -8.39 2.16 -4.17
#